data_AF-A0A8S9AEV2-F1
#
_entry.id   AF-A0A8S9AEV2-F1
#
_cell.length_a   1.000
_cell.length_b   1.000
_cell.length_c   1.000
_cell.angle_alpha   90.00
_cell.angle_beta   90.00
_cell.angle_gamma   90.00
#
_symmetry.space_group_name_H-M   'P 1'
#
loop_
_entity.id
_entity.type
_entity.pdbx_description
1 polymer ?
#
loop_
_entity_poly.entity_id
_entity_poly.type
_entity_poly.pdbx_seq_one_letter_code
_entity_poly.pdbx_strand_id
1 'polypeptide(L)'
;PFPPGGPTDIVARPTALLLGHALGQQIFVDNRGGAGGSIGADFVAKAAPDGYTLLMGTVGTNAINGALYPRLPHDPIEDFTPIASVASAPVAIVVHPDAGFATLASLVAMAKAAPDAIQYGSAGAGTPGHLAGAMFCSTAGIGMQHIPYKGSAPAITDLLGGQGIRRRQGVRWTWPAPCRLTPPSAVGNCAMRLAPVRAQALER
;
A
#
# COMPACT_ATOMS: atom_id res chain seq x y z
N PRO A 1 4.22 11.55 -1.57
CA PRO A 1 5.17 11.00 -2.56
C PRO A 1 4.56 10.00 -3.59
N PHE A 2 3.23 10.02 -3.81
CA PHE A 2 2.56 9.16 -4.78
C PHE A 2 1.58 9.97 -5.65
N PRO A 3 1.18 9.48 -6.83
CA PRO A 3 0.20 10.12 -7.69
C PRO A 3 -1.14 10.39 -6.98
N PRO A 4 -1.92 11.38 -7.45
CA PRO A 4 -3.23 11.70 -6.90
C PRO A 4 -4.20 10.52 -7.03
N GLY A 5 -5.18 10.44 -6.12
CA GLY A 5 -6.17 9.36 -6.06
C GLY A 5 -5.63 8.02 -5.52
N GLY A 6 -4.37 7.97 -5.10
CA GLY A 6 -3.81 6.84 -4.35
C GLY A 6 -4.23 6.86 -2.87
N PRO A 7 -3.99 5.76 -2.12
CA PRO A 7 -4.36 5.66 -0.72
C PRO A 7 -3.71 6.75 0.14
N THR A 8 -2.45 7.11 -0.14
CA THR A 8 -1.75 8.19 0.57
C THR A 8 -2.40 9.55 0.31
N ASP A 9 -2.87 9.81 -0.92
CA ASP A 9 -3.52 11.07 -1.29
C ASP A 9 -4.91 11.22 -0.65
N ILE A 10 -5.66 10.11 -0.57
CA ILE A 10 -6.97 10.04 0.10
C ILE A 10 -6.86 10.40 1.58
N VAL A 11 -5.76 10.04 2.24
CA VAL A 11 -5.50 10.43 3.64
C VAL A 11 -4.94 11.85 3.72
N ALA A 12 -4.01 12.22 2.84
CA ALA A 12 -3.34 13.52 2.88
C ALA A 12 -4.30 14.71 2.71
N ARG A 13 -5.30 14.63 1.82
CA ARG A 13 -6.21 15.76 1.54
C ARG A 13 -7.09 16.14 2.74
N PRO A 14 -7.80 15.22 3.41
CA PRO A 14 -8.52 15.53 4.64
C PRO A 14 -7.61 16.02 5.76
N THR A 15 -6.42 15.43 5.91
CA THR A 15 -5.44 15.86 6.92
C THR A 15 -4.99 17.30 6.67
N ALA A 16 -4.67 17.66 5.42
CA ALA A 16 -4.29 19.01 5.04
C ALA A 16 -5.42 20.02 5.32
N LEU A 17 -6.68 19.65 5.05
CA LEU A 17 -7.83 20.49 5.35
C LEU A 17 -7.96 20.74 6.87
N LEU A 18 -7.97 19.68 7.68
CA LEU A 18 -8.12 19.78 9.13
C LEU A 18 -6.96 20.53 9.78
N LEU A 19 -5.73 20.27 9.33
CA LEU A 19 -4.54 20.95 9.82
C LEU A 19 -4.54 22.42 9.41
N GLY A 20 -5.01 22.75 8.20
CA GLY A 20 -5.16 24.13 7.76
C GLY A 20 -6.17 24.92 8.59
N HIS A 21 -7.28 24.30 8.99
CA HIS A 21 -8.23 24.88 9.95
C HIS A 21 -7.60 25.13 11.33
N ALA A 22 -6.80 24.18 11.83
CA ALA A 22 -6.15 24.31 13.13
C ALA A 22 -5.04 25.37 13.16
N LEU A 23 -4.28 25.50 12.08
CA LEU A 23 -3.17 26.44 11.95
C LEU A 23 -3.61 27.83 11.47
N GLY A 24 -4.83 27.96 10.94
CA GLY A 24 -5.29 29.20 10.30
C GLY A 24 -4.55 29.51 8.99
N GLN A 25 -3.92 28.51 8.37
CA GLN A 25 -3.12 28.64 7.15
C GLN A 25 -3.55 27.62 6.09
N GLN A 26 -3.42 27.99 4.82
CA GLN A 26 -3.73 27.07 3.74
C GLN A 26 -2.59 26.06 3.54
N ILE A 27 -2.94 24.78 3.47
CA ILE A 27 -1.98 23.70 3.20
C ILE A 27 -2.21 23.17 1.79
N PHE A 28 -1.15 23.19 1.00
CA PHE A 28 -1.16 22.68 -0.37
C PHE A 28 -0.62 21.25 -0.43
N VAL A 29 -1.37 20.37 -1.10
CA VAL A 29 -0.94 18.98 -1.33
C VAL A 29 -0.25 18.88 -2.69
N ASP A 30 1.05 18.60 -2.70
CA ASP A 30 1.86 18.36 -3.90
C ASP A 30 2.16 16.85 -4.07
N ASN A 31 1.70 16.27 -5.17
CA ASN A 31 1.84 14.83 -5.47
C ASN A 31 3.08 14.56 -6.35
N ARG A 32 4.24 14.35 -5.72
CA ARG A 32 5.47 13.93 -6.42
C ARG A 32 5.68 12.42 -6.37
N GLY A 33 5.28 11.73 -7.44
CA GLY A 33 5.40 10.27 -7.57
C GLY A 33 6.70 9.79 -8.24
N GLY A 34 7.11 8.56 -7.95
CA GLY A 34 8.23 7.87 -8.62
C GLY A 34 9.16 7.12 -7.66
N ALA A 35 9.85 6.08 -8.17
CA ALA A 35 10.81 5.25 -7.43
C ALA A 35 10.33 4.77 -6.04
N GLY A 36 9.10 4.24 -5.95
CA GLY A 36 8.53 3.79 -4.67
C GLY A 36 8.26 4.92 -3.66
N GLY A 37 8.25 6.17 -4.12
CA GLY A 37 8.07 7.36 -3.29
C GLY A 37 9.38 8.06 -2.89
N SER A 38 10.55 7.50 -3.25
CA SER A 38 11.85 8.07 -2.88
C SER A 38 12.07 9.48 -3.44
N ILE A 39 11.53 9.80 -4.62
CA ILE A 39 11.69 11.13 -5.24
C ILE A 39 11.00 12.21 -4.40
N GLY A 40 9.80 11.93 -3.91
CA GLY A 40 9.07 12.86 -3.06
C GLY A 40 9.72 12.99 -1.67
N ALA A 41 10.25 11.90 -1.13
CA ALA A 41 10.97 11.91 0.15
C ALA A 41 12.28 12.71 0.04
N ASP A 42 13.07 12.48 -1.02
CA ASP A 42 14.32 13.21 -1.28
C ASP A 42 14.13 14.72 -1.38
N PHE A 43 13.05 15.15 -2.04
CA PHE A 43 12.73 16.57 -2.14
C PHE A 43 12.48 17.20 -0.76
N VAL A 44 11.76 16.52 0.13
CA VAL A 44 11.47 17.03 1.47
C VAL A 44 12.69 16.96 2.38
N ALA A 45 13.50 15.90 2.28
CA ALA A 45 14.75 15.77 3.03
C ALA A 45 15.72 16.94 2.75
N LYS A 46 15.72 17.46 1.52
CA LYS A 46 16.56 18.58 1.08
C LYS A 46 15.89 19.95 1.22
N ALA A 47 14.65 20.00 1.70
CA ALA A 47 13.95 21.26 1.90
C ALA A 47 14.50 22.00 3.13
N ALA A 48 14.22 23.30 3.22
CA ALA A 48 14.57 24.06 4.41
C ALA A 48 13.84 23.47 5.65
N PRO A 49 14.51 23.28 6.80
CA PRO A 49 13.90 22.74 8.01
C PRO A 49 13.08 23.82 8.75
N ASP A 50 12.14 24.46 8.04
CA ASP A 50 11.32 25.58 8.52
C ASP A 50 9.89 25.19 8.91
N GLY A 51 9.52 23.92 8.69
CA GLY A 51 8.20 23.37 9.00
C GLY A 51 7.13 23.65 7.93
N TYR A 52 7.45 24.38 6.85
CA TYR A 52 6.51 24.64 5.75
C TYR A 52 6.46 23.51 4.72
N THR A 53 7.51 22.68 4.68
CA THR A 53 7.56 21.50 3.82
C THR A 53 7.41 20.23 4.64
N LEU A 54 6.27 19.56 4.51
CA LEU A 54 5.97 18.32 5.24
C LEU A 54 5.88 17.13 4.29
N LEU A 55 6.43 15.99 4.72
CA LEU A 55 6.32 14.73 4.00
C LEU A 55 5.19 13.87 4.58
N MET A 56 4.19 13.55 3.75
CA MET A 56 3.30 12.41 4.02
C MET A 56 4.05 11.11 3.73
N GLY A 57 4.81 10.66 4.72
CA GLY A 57 5.60 9.44 4.69
C GLY A 57 4.74 8.18 4.74
N THR A 58 5.30 7.07 4.24
CA THR A 58 4.72 5.74 4.36
C THR A 58 5.80 4.76 4.82
N VAL A 59 5.40 3.57 5.26
CA VAL A 59 6.35 2.48 5.57
C VAL A 59 7.28 2.19 4.37
N GLY A 60 6.80 2.40 3.13
CA GLY A 60 7.63 2.29 1.94
C GLY A 60 8.80 3.26 1.93
N THR A 61 8.50 4.55 2.04
CA THR A 61 9.50 5.63 1.96
C THR A 61 10.44 5.65 3.16
N ASN A 62 9.94 5.40 4.36
CA ASN A 62 10.67 5.64 5.60
C ASN A 62 11.27 4.36 6.22
N ALA A 63 11.04 3.19 5.63
CA ALA A 63 11.63 1.94 6.15
C ALA A 63 12.06 0.99 5.02
N ILE A 64 11.14 0.63 4.12
CA ILE A 64 11.42 -0.38 3.09
C ILE A 64 12.51 0.10 2.13
N ASN A 65 12.47 1.37 1.72
CA ASN A 65 13.42 1.92 0.76
C ASN A 65 14.87 1.87 1.26
N GLY A 66 15.11 2.08 2.57
CA GLY A 66 16.44 1.98 3.16
C GLY A 66 17.03 0.57 3.13
N ALA A 67 16.19 -0.47 3.22
CA ALA A 67 16.63 -1.86 3.08
C ALA A 67 16.69 -2.34 1.62
N LEU A 68 15.88 -1.75 0.73
CA LEU A 68 15.74 -2.21 -0.65
C LEU A 68 16.76 -1.58 -1.61
N TYR A 69 17.00 -0.28 -1.49
CA TYR A 69 17.88 0.44 -2.42
C TYR A 69 19.29 0.58 -1.82
N PRO A 70 20.34 0.09 -2.49
CA PRO A 70 21.72 0.15 -1.97
C PRO A 70 22.27 1.58 -1.89
N ARG A 71 21.66 2.52 -2.63
CA ARG A 71 21.95 3.96 -2.57
C ARG A 71 20.64 4.72 -2.57
N LEU A 72 20.24 5.18 -1.40
CA LEU A 72 19.10 6.07 -1.23
C LEU A 72 19.61 7.52 -1.20
N PRO A 73 18.94 8.47 -1.88
CA PRO A 73 19.40 9.86 -1.93
C PRO A 73 19.10 10.65 -0.64
N HIS A 74 18.40 10.04 0.32
CA HIS A 74 18.10 10.55 1.66
C HIS A 74 18.25 9.43 2.69
N ASP A 75 18.49 9.78 3.95
CA ASP A 75 18.47 8.89 5.10
C ASP A 75 17.06 8.88 5.74
N PRO A 76 16.36 7.73 5.79
CA PRO A 76 15.01 7.66 6.34
C PRO A 76 14.94 7.84 7.86
N ILE A 77 16.08 7.76 8.57
CA ILE A 77 16.20 7.90 10.03
C ILE A 77 16.67 9.32 10.39
N GLU A 78 17.74 9.79 9.76
CA GLU A 78 18.41 11.04 10.18
C GLU A 78 17.85 12.29 9.47
N ASP A 79 17.35 12.18 8.23
CA ASP A 79 16.91 13.36 7.47
C ASP A 79 15.47 13.80 7.79
N PHE A 80 14.75 13.09 8.68
CA PHE A 80 13.35 13.37 8.99
C PHE A 80 13.06 13.41 10.49
N THR A 81 12.38 14.47 10.91
CA THR A 81 11.78 14.54 12.25
C THR A 81 10.37 13.93 12.23
N PRO A 82 10.10 12.82 12.94
CA PRO A 82 8.77 12.23 12.98
C PRO A 82 7.80 13.12 13.76
N ILE A 83 6.67 13.48 13.15
CA ILE A 83 5.64 14.34 13.78
C ILE A 83 4.52 13.50 14.38
N ALA A 84 3.80 12.73 13.55
CA ALA A 84 2.68 11.91 13.99
C ALA A 84 2.37 10.79 13.00
N SER A 85 1.83 9.68 13.51
CA SER A 85 1.20 8.64 12.67
C SER A 85 -0.23 9.06 12.34
N VAL A 86 -0.50 9.28 11.05
CA VAL A 86 -1.79 9.81 10.59
C VAL A 86 -2.81 8.70 10.35
N ALA A 87 -2.37 7.57 9.82
CA ALA A 87 -3.24 6.43 9.49
C ALA A 87 -2.47 5.12 9.45
N SER A 88 -3.15 4.04 9.83
CA SER A 88 -2.72 2.66 9.61
C SER A 88 -3.88 1.89 9.00
N ALA A 89 -3.59 0.97 8.10
CA ALA A 89 -4.56 0.00 7.63
C ALA A 89 -3.86 -1.22 7.01
N PRO A 90 -4.60 -2.29 6.76
CA PRO A 90 -4.01 -3.54 6.30
C PRO A 90 -3.83 -3.57 4.78
N VAL A 91 -2.86 -4.34 4.31
CA VAL A 91 -2.78 -4.76 2.91
C VAL A 91 -3.62 -6.03 2.75
N ALA A 92 -4.55 -6.03 1.82
CA ALA A 92 -5.35 -7.19 1.41
C ALA A 92 -4.95 -7.67 0.01
N ILE A 93 -5.39 -8.87 -0.37
CA ILE A 93 -5.27 -9.40 -1.73
C ILE A 93 -6.62 -9.21 -2.40
N VAL A 94 -6.63 -8.63 -3.60
CA VAL A 94 -7.80 -8.53 -4.45
C VAL A 94 -7.47 -9.07 -5.82
N VAL A 95 -8.35 -9.91 -6.30
CA VAL A 95 -8.23 -10.60 -7.56
C VAL A 95 -9.36 -10.12 -8.45
N HIS A 96 -9.15 -10.14 -9.76
CA HIS A 96 -10.26 -9.87 -10.65
C HIS A 96 -11.29 -11.02 -10.57
N PRO A 97 -12.60 -10.77 -10.70
CA PRO A 97 -13.63 -11.82 -10.64
C PRO A 97 -13.37 -12.97 -11.61
N ASP A 98 -12.88 -12.65 -12.82
CA ASP A 98 -12.59 -13.63 -13.88
C ASP A 98 -11.20 -14.27 -13.77
N ALA A 99 -10.49 -14.10 -12.64
CA ALA A 99 -9.15 -14.65 -12.47
C ALA A 99 -9.14 -16.19 -12.39
N GLY A 100 -10.29 -16.86 -12.23
CA GLY A 100 -10.35 -18.33 -12.20
C GLY A 100 -9.93 -18.97 -10.88
N PHE A 101 -9.66 -18.16 -9.85
CA PHE A 101 -9.46 -18.60 -8.47
C PHE A 101 -10.25 -17.71 -7.51
N ALA A 102 -11.01 -18.33 -6.61
CA ALA A 102 -11.87 -17.64 -5.64
C ALA A 102 -11.33 -17.68 -4.20
N THR A 103 -10.28 -18.47 -3.96
CA THR A 103 -9.68 -18.64 -2.63
C THR A 103 -8.17 -18.47 -2.67
N LEU A 104 -7.59 -18.14 -1.52
CA LEU A 104 -6.14 -18.08 -1.36
C LEU A 104 -5.48 -19.44 -1.62
N ALA A 105 -6.13 -20.54 -1.23
CA ALA A 105 -5.63 -21.89 -1.50
C ALA A 105 -5.57 -22.19 -3.01
N SER A 106 -6.62 -21.85 -3.76
CA SER A 106 -6.63 -22.00 -5.23
C SER A 106 -5.58 -21.13 -5.92
N LEU A 107 -5.33 -19.93 -5.40
CA LEU A 107 -4.25 -19.06 -5.88
C LEU A 107 -2.89 -19.75 -5.71
N VAL A 108 -2.58 -20.24 -4.49
CA VAL A 108 -1.30 -20.88 -4.19
C VAL A 108 -1.12 -22.14 -5.03
N ALA A 109 -2.15 -22.97 -5.16
CA ALA A 109 -2.09 -24.18 -5.98
C ALA A 109 -1.75 -23.86 -7.44
N MET A 110 -2.37 -22.83 -7.99
CA MET A 110 -2.11 -22.42 -9.37
C MET A 110 -0.72 -21.80 -9.55
N ALA A 111 -0.30 -20.96 -8.61
CA ALA A 111 1.05 -20.36 -8.64
C ALA A 111 2.16 -21.41 -8.52
N LYS A 112 1.90 -22.53 -7.82
CA LYS A 112 2.81 -23.70 -7.78
C LYS A 112 2.81 -24.47 -9.09
N ALA A 113 1.64 -24.66 -9.70
CA ALA A 113 1.50 -25.39 -10.95
C ALA A 113 2.13 -24.65 -12.14
N ALA A 114 2.09 -23.32 -12.13
CA ALA A 114 2.63 -22.48 -13.18
C ALA A 114 3.37 -21.25 -12.59
N PRO A 115 4.66 -21.41 -12.22
CA PRO A 115 5.49 -20.31 -11.75
C PRO A 115 5.50 -19.16 -12.76
N ASP A 116 5.41 -17.92 -12.27
CA ASP A 116 5.41 -16.67 -13.05
C ASP A 116 4.24 -16.52 -14.05
N ALA A 117 3.27 -17.43 -14.02
CA ALA A 117 2.03 -17.32 -14.79
C ALA A 117 1.05 -16.33 -14.15
N ILE A 118 1.21 -16.05 -12.86
CA ILE A 118 0.38 -15.09 -12.14
C ILE A 118 1.16 -13.80 -11.98
N GLN A 119 0.55 -12.70 -12.44
CA GLN A 119 1.12 -11.36 -12.33
C GLN A 119 0.53 -10.67 -11.11
N TYR A 120 1.34 -9.89 -10.40
CA TYR A 120 0.83 -9.04 -9.34
C TYR A 120 1.27 -7.58 -9.42
N GLY A 121 0.30 -6.69 -9.28
CA GLY A 121 0.49 -5.25 -9.40
C GLY A 121 0.74 -4.57 -8.04
N SER A 122 1.69 -3.63 -8.01
CA SER A 122 1.92 -2.77 -6.84
C SER A 122 2.17 -1.31 -7.24
N ALA A 123 2.21 -0.41 -6.25
CA ALA A 123 2.57 1.00 -6.43
C ALA A 123 4.07 1.26 -6.70
N GLY A 124 4.84 0.22 -7.04
CA GLY A 124 6.26 0.28 -7.38
C GLY A 124 7.13 -0.51 -6.42
N ALA A 125 8.38 -0.77 -6.84
CA ALA A 125 9.38 -1.36 -5.98
C ALA A 125 9.64 -0.47 -4.75
N GLY A 126 9.67 -1.06 -3.56
CA GLY A 126 9.83 -0.35 -2.30
C GLY A 126 8.53 0.04 -1.61
N THR A 127 7.37 -0.26 -2.20
CA THR A 127 6.07 0.01 -1.56
C THR A 127 5.60 -1.14 -0.66
N PRO A 128 4.74 -0.90 0.34
CA PRO A 128 4.21 -1.95 1.21
C PRO A 128 3.50 -3.08 0.44
N GLY A 129 2.81 -2.75 -0.67
CA GLY A 129 2.17 -3.76 -1.52
C GLY A 129 3.17 -4.65 -2.29
N HIS A 130 4.33 -4.10 -2.65
CA HIS A 130 5.42 -4.90 -3.22
C HIS A 130 6.01 -5.87 -2.18
N LEU A 131 6.33 -5.35 -0.99
CA LEU A 131 6.86 -6.18 0.09
C LEU A 131 5.88 -7.29 0.50
N ALA A 132 4.59 -6.97 0.65
CA ALA A 132 3.56 -7.95 0.97
C ALA A 132 3.48 -9.07 -0.08
N GLY A 133 3.53 -8.72 -1.37
CA GLY A 133 3.56 -9.71 -2.45
C GLY A 133 4.81 -10.59 -2.42
N ALA A 134 5.99 -9.99 -2.23
CA ALA A 134 7.25 -10.73 -2.13
C ALA A 134 7.29 -11.66 -0.91
N MET A 135 6.84 -11.17 0.26
CA MET A 135 6.73 -11.97 1.49
C MET A 135 5.75 -13.14 1.31
N PHE A 136 4.62 -12.90 0.64
CA PHE A 136 3.66 -13.96 0.34
C PHE A 136 4.26 -15.03 -0.58
N CYS A 137 4.95 -14.63 -1.66
CA CYS A 137 5.66 -15.55 -2.54
C CYS A 137 6.68 -16.39 -1.77
N SER A 138 7.50 -15.76 -0.93
CA SER A 138 8.52 -16.43 -0.13
C SER A 138 7.91 -17.40 0.90
N THR A 139 6.82 -17.00 1.56
CA THR A 139 6.19 -17.80 2.62
C THR A 139 5.42 -18.99 2.04
N ALA A 140 4.75 -18.80 0.90
CA ALA A 140 3.97 -19.85 0.24
C ALA A 140 4.83 -20.75 -0.68
N GLY A 141 6.08 -20.37 -0.94
CA GLY A 141 6.99 -21.06 -1.86
C GLY A 141 6.50 -21.03 -3.30
N ILE A 142 6.08 -19.85 -3.78
CA ILE A 142 5.51 -19.64 -5.12
C ILE A 142 6.21 -18.51 -5.87
N GLY A 143 6.23 -18.60 -7.20
CA GLY A 143 6.72 -17.54 -8.09
C GLY A 143 5.57 -16.76 -8.71
N MET A 144 5.58 -15.43 -8.56
CA MET A 144 4.65 -14.52 -9.22
C MET A 144 5.41 -13.34 -9.82
N GLN A 145 4.99 -12.90 -11.01
CA GLN A 145 5.63 -11.80 -11.71
C GLN A 145 5.15 -10.45 -11.16
N HIS A 146 6.08 -9.64 -10.65
CA HIS A 146 5.76 -8.29 -10.17
C HIS A 146 5.63 -7.28 -11.30
N ILE A 147 4.55 -6.51 -11.31
CA ILE A 147 4.35 -5.37 -12.21
C ILE A 147 4.37 -4.07 -11.38
N PRO A 148 5.43 -3.24 -11.53
CA PRO A 148 5.52 -1.97 -10.83
C PRO A 148 4.74 -0.87 -11.56
N TYR A 149 3.76 -0.27 -10.89
CA TYR A 149 3.08 0.93 -11.37
C TYR A 149 3.61 2.17 -10.65
N LYS A 150 3.38 3.36 -11.18
CA LYS A 150 3.78 4.63 -10.54
C LYS A 150 2.95 4.98 -9.28
N GLY A 151 1.95 4.19 -8.95
CA GLY A 151 1.06 4.37 -7.80
C GLY A 151 -0.03 3.30 -7.75
N SER A 152 -0.83 3.28 -6.68
CA SER A 152 -1.91 2.29 -6.53
C SER A 152 -3.10 2.53 -7.47
N ALA A 153 -3.36 3.77 -7.86
CA ALA A 153 -4.48 4.13 -8.75
C ALA A 153 -4.39 3.46 -10.13
N PRO A 154 -3.27 3.58 -10.89
CA PRO A 154 -3.15 2.87 -12.18
C PRO A 154 -3.21 1.35 -12.02
N ALA A 155 -2.71 0.78 -10.91
CA ALA A 155 -2.83 -0.65 -10.65
C ALA A 155 -4.29 -1.10 -10.42
N ILE A 156 -5.15 -0.24 -9.86
CA ILE A 156 -6.60 -0.51 -9.73
C ILE A 156 -7.25 -0.53 -11.10
N THR A 157 -6.99 0.50 -11.90
CA THR A 157 -7.56 0.62 -13.24
C THR A 157 -7.16 -0.57 -14.12
N ASP A 158 -5.92 -1.04 -14.01
CA ASP A 158 -5.43 -2.19 -14.77
C ASP A 158 -6.05 -3.51 -14.33
N LEU A 159 -6.24 -3.70 -13.01
CA LEU A 159 -6.96 -4.85 -12.47
C LEU A 159 -8.41 -4.87 -12.97
N LEU A 160 -9.11 -3.72 -12.88
CA LEU A 160 -10.49 -3.59 -13.34
C LEU A 160 -10.62 -3.75 -14.86
N GLY A 161 -9.62 -3.30 -15.61
CA GLY A 161 -9.57 -3.42 -17.06
C GLY A 161 -9.18 -4.81 -17.57
N GLY A 162 -8.83 -5.75 -16.68
CA GLY A 162 -8.41 -7.11 -17.04
C GLY A 162 -7.12 -7.15 -17.87
N GLN A 163 -6.32 -6.08 -17.84
CA GLN A 163 -5.13 -5.92 -18.69
C GLN A 163 -3.99 -6.90 -18.32
N GLY A 164 -3.93 -7.35 -17.06
CA GLY A 164 -3.11 -8.50 -16.67
C GLY A 164 -3.69 -9.84 -17.19
N ILE A 165 -5.00 -10.03 -17.05
CA ILE A 165 -5.71 -11.30 -17.34
C ILE A 165 -5.64 -11.71 -18.81
N ARG A 166 -5.63 -10.76 -19.76
CA ARG A 166 -5.67 -11.09 -21.19
C ARG A 166 -4.46 -11.86 -21.69
N ARG A 167 -3.37 -11.95 -20.90
CA ARG A 167 -2.25 -12.86 -21.19
C ARG A 167 -1.85 -13.76 -20.02
N ARG A 168 -2.11 -13.42 -18.74
CA ARG A 168 -1.73 -14.20 -17.54
C ARG A 168 -2.49 -13.70 -16.28
N GLN A 169 -3.11 -14.57 -15.48
CA GLN A 169 -4.06 -14.18 -14.42
C GLN A 169 -3.47 -13.19 -13.39
N GLY A 170 -4.16 -12.08 -13.12
CA GLY A 170 -3.66 -10.95 -12.34
C GLY A 170 -4.20 -10.90 -10.91
N VAL A 171 -3.29 -10.75 -9.93
CA VAL A 171 -3.58 -10.57 -8.50
C VAL A 171 -3.11 -9.19 -8.08
N ARG A 172 -3.92 -8.44 -7.37
CA ARG A 172 -3.49 -7.16 -6.80
C ARG A 172 -3.40 -7.28 -5.29
N TRP A 173 -2.47 -6.55 -4.69
CA TRP A 173 -2.49 -6.29 -3.26
C TRP A 173 -3.07 -4.89 -3.01
N THR A 174 -4.20 -4.82 -2.32
CA THR A 174 -5.00 -3.61 -2.13
C THR A 174 -5.33 -3.46 -0.68
N TRP A 175 -5.39 -2.24 -0.19
CA TRP A 175 -5.98 -1.99 1.11
C TRP A 175 -7.50 -2.19 1.01
N PRO A 176 -8.18 -2.68 2.06
CA PRO A 176 -9.64 -2.65 2.08
C PRO A 176 -10.11 -1.18 2.04
N ALA A 177 -11.24 -0.95 1.40
CA ALA A 177 -11.84 0.37 1.24
C ALA A 177 -12.01 1.10 2.59
N PRO A 178 -12.02 2.45 2.62
CA PRO A 178 -12.20 3.19 3.86
C PRO A 178 -13.55 2.82 4.50
N CYS A 179 -13.49 2.21 5.69
CA CYS A 179 -14.64 2.14 6.58
C CYS A 179 -15.15 3.56 6.80
N ARG A 180 -16.47 3.76 6.62
CA ARG A 180 -17.15 5.02 6.88
C ARG A 180 -16.76 5.52 8.27
N LEU A 181 -16.32 6.78 8.33
CA LEU A 181 -16.08 7.53 9.57
C LEU A 181 -17.33 7.47 10.46
N THR A 182 -17.28 6.69 11.53
CA THR A 182 -18.22 6.74 12.65
C THR A 182 -17.64 7.62 13.77
N PRO A 183 -18.47 8.37 14.51
CA PRO A 183 -18.02 9.36 15.49
C PRO A 183 -17.31 8.77 16.73
N PRO A 184 -16.59 9.60 17.52
CA PRO A 184 -15.52 9.18 18.43
C PRO A 184 -15.97 8.43 19.72
N SER A 185 -17.26 8.18 19.92
CA SER A 185 -17.77 7.61 21.19
C SER A 185 -17.94 6.08 21.18
N ALA A 186 -17.60 5.39 20.09
CA ALA A 186 -17.85 3.95 19.94
C ALA A 186 -16.57 3.09 19.93
N VAL A 187 -15.55 3.45 20.72
CA VAL A 187 -14.28 2.70 20.84
C VAL A 187 -14.45 1.33 21.53
N GLY A 188 -15.65 0.98 22.02
CA GLY A 188 -15.86 -0.22 22.81
C GLY A 188 -16.34 -1.49 22.09
N ASN A 189 -16.83 -1.47 20.84
CA ASN A 189 -17.51 -2.67 20.31
C ASN A 189 -17.66 -2.77 18.78
N CYS A 190 -16.54 -2.69 18.06
CA CYS A 190 -16.46 -3.25 16.70
C CYS A 190 -15.70 -4.59 16.71
N ALA A 191 -16.07 -5.47 17.65
CA ALA A 191 -15.84 -6.88 17.49
C ALA A 191 -16.69 -7.35 16.31
N MET A 192 -16.01 -7.69 15.23
CA MET A 192 -16.56 -8.40 14.08
C MET A 192 -17.39 -9.57 14.64
N ARG A 193 -18.71 -9.48 14.49
CA ARG A 193 -19.63 -10.57 14.83
C ARG A 193 -19.44 -11.67 13.79
N LEU A 194 -18.34 -12.42 13.95
CA LEU A 194 -18.12 -13.69 13.27
C LEU A 194 -19.16 -14.66 13.84
N ALA A 195 -20.18 -14.97 13.06
CA ALA A 195 -20.95 -16.18 13.27
C ALA A 195 -19.97 -17.38 13.23
N PRO A 196 -20.14 -18.38 14.12
CA PRO A 196 -19.10 -19.35 14.43
C PRO A 196 -18.94 -20.36 13.30
N VAL A 197 -17.81 -20.33 12.60
CA VAL A 197 -17.32 -21.50 11.88
C VAL A 197 -16.37 -22.22 12.83
N ARG A 198 -16.82 -23.37 13.33
CA ARG A 198 -16.08 -24.30 14.20
C ARG A 198 -14.62 -24.44 13.75
N ALA A 199 -13.71 -24.07 14.64
CA ALA A 199 -12.35 -24.57 14.63
C ALA A 199 -12.36 -26.06 15.03
N GLN A 200 -11.98 -26.94 14.11
CA GLN A 200 -11.28 -28.19 14.45
C GLN A 200 -9.84 -27.94 14.00
N ALA A 201 -8.92 -27.59 14.90
CA ALA A 201 -8.17 -28.52 15.74
C ALA A 201 -7.42 -29.56 14.90
N LEU A 202 -6.15 -29.28 14.62
CA LEU A 202 -5.16 -30.27 14.21
C LEU A 202 -3.85 -29.94 14.95
N GLU A 203 -3.85 -30.28 16.23
CA GLU A 203 -2.65 -30.77 16.90
C GLU A 203 -2.67 -32.30 16.76
N ARG A 204 -1.50 -32.85 16.38
CA ARG A 204 -1.11 -34.25 16.19
C ARG A 204 -1.29 -34.82 14.78
#